data_AF-A0A497N9Q8-F1
#
_entry.id   AF-A0A497N9Q8-F1
#
_cell.length_a   1.000
_cell.length_b   1.000
_cell.length_c   1.000
_cell.angle_alpha   90.00
_cell.angle_beta   90.00
_cell.angle_gamma   90.00
#
_symmetry.space_group_name_H-M   'P 1'
#
loop_
_entity.id
_entity.type
_entity.pdbx_description
1 polymer ?
#
loop_
_entity_poly.entity_id
_entity_poly.type
_entity_poly.pdbx_seq_one_letter_code
_entity_poly.pdbx_strand_id
1 'polypeptide(L)'
;MLTEVTERALAHTEKPEVLLTGGVAANKRLQSMIRQISEEHDARFCVVPKEYALDNGAMIAWTGVLAYKCGLTIPIEESLVKLKWRLDEVDVPWVEGCRKEVSMPC
;
A
#
# COMPACT_ATOMS: atom_id res chain seq x y z
N MET A 1 -1.40 11.58 18.17
CA MET A 1 -1.99 10.25 17.92
C MET A 1 -1.45 9.60 16.64
N LEU A 2 -1.44 10.23 15.45
CA LEU A 2 -0.93 9.59 14.21
C LEU A 2 0.50 9.06 14.34
N THR A 3 1.39 9.87 14.91
CA THR A 3 2.80 9.53 15.12
C THR A 3 2.98 8.36 16.07
N GLU A 4 2.31 8.39 17.23
CA GLU A 4 2.33 7.31 18.22
C GLU A 4 1.82 5.97 17.66
N VAL A 5 0.72 5.98 16.89
CA VAL A 5 0.22 4.75 16.26
C VAL A 5 1.18 4.23 15.20
N THR A 6 1.81 5.13 14.44
CA THR A 6 2.83 4.77 13.45
C THR A 6 4.04 4.14 14.13
N GLU A 7 4.52 4.73 15.22
CA GLU A 7 5.64 4.20 16.02
C GLU A 7 5.32 2.81 16.60
N ARG A 8 4.12 2.62 17.18
CA ARG A 8 3.69 1.31 17.68
C ARG A 8 3.66 0.26 16.58
N ALA A 9 3.17 0.62 15.39
CA ALA A 9 3.14 -0.30 14.25
C ALA A 9 4.56 -0.60 13.75
N LEU A 10 5.44 0.39 13.70
CA LEU A 10 6.84 0.23 13.31
C LEU A 10 7.56 -0.74 14.26
N ALA A 11 7.46 -0.50 15.56
CA ALA A 11 8.04 -1.35 16.59
C ALA A 11 7.45 -2.77 16.58
N HIS A 12 6.15 -2.91 16.33
CA HIS A 12 5.48 -4.23 16.32
C HIS A 12 5.80 -5.05 15.07
N THR A 13 5.95 -4.40 13.91
CA THR A 13 6.14 -5.09 12.61
C THR A 13 7.60 -5.24 12.21
N GLU A 14 8.51 -4.54 12.90
CA GLU A 14 9.96 -4.51 12.63
C GLU A 14 10.28 -4.18 11.16
N LYS A 15 9.42 -3.42 10.49
CA LYS A 15 9.62 -3.03 9.09
C LYS A 15 10.75 -2.02 9.00
N PRO A 16 11.62 -2.11 7.99
CA PRO A 16 12.79 -1.22 7.87
C PRO A 16 12.44 0.15 7.29
N GLU A 17 11.16 0.44 7.04
CA GLU A 17 10.75 1.68 6.38
C GLU A 17 9.31 2.08 6.69
N VAL A 18 9.06 3.40 6.64
CA VAL A 18 7.75 4.04 6.79
C VAL A 18 7.48 4.88 5.55
N LEU A 19 6.37 4.61 4.87
CA LEU A 19 5.90 5.37 3.71
C LEU A 19 4.67 6.21 4.09
N LEU A 20 4.77 7.53 3.93
CA LEU A 20 3.64 8.45 4.12
C LEU A 20 2.96 8.75 2.78
N THR A 21 1.67 8.40 2.68
CA THR A 21 0.81 8.61 1.51
C THR A 21 -0.51 9.30 1.88
N GLY A 22 -1.35 9.61 0.90
CA GLY A 22 -2.61 10.34 1.05
C GLY A 22 -2.43 11.86 0.95
N GLY A 23 -3.53 12.59 0.73
CA GLY A 23 -3.48 14.06 0.57
C GLY A 23 -2.87 14.81 1.76
N VAL A 24 -3.03 14.27 2.98
CA VAL A 24 -2.47 14.82 4.22
C VAL A 24 -0.95 14.65 4.29
N ALA A 25 -0.34 13.77 3.48
CA ALA A 25 1.09 13.59 3.40
C ALA A 25 1.84 14.88 3.03
N ALA A 26 1.19 15.85 2.39
CA ALA A 26 1.76 17.16 2.07
C ALA A 26 2.11 18.01 3.32
N ASN A 27 1.57 17.68 4.50
CA ASN A 27 1.80 18.42 5.74
C ASN A 27 3.25 18.26 6.23
N LYS A 28 4.03 19.34 6.15
CA LYS A 28 5.46 19.34 6.53
C LYS A 28 5.71 19.10 8.01
N ARG A 29 4.78 19.50 8.89
CA ARG A 29 4.89 19.20 10.32
C ARG A 29 4.75 17.70 10.57
N LEU A 30 3.76 17.06 9.94
CA LEU A 30 3.57 15.61 10.05
C LEU A 30 4.78 14.85 9.49
N GLN A 31 5.28 15.24 8.31
CA GLN A 31 6.50 14.66 7.73
C GLN A 31 7.69 14.76 8.69
N SER A 32 7.89 15.92 9.33
CA SER A 32 8.99 16.12 10.30
C SER A 32 8.88 15.20 11.51
N MET A 33 7.68 15.04 12.06
CA MET A 33 7.48 14.22 13.27
C MET A 33 7.65 12.72 12.97
N ILE A 34 7.13 12.23 11.82
CA ILE A 34 7.30 10.82 11.44
C ILE A 34 8.75 10.52 11.05
N ARG A 35 9.46 11.48 10.44
CA ARG A 35 10.89 11.34 10.13
C ARG A 35 11.71 11.09 11.39
N GLN A 36 11.51 11.88 12.45
CA GLN A 36 12.20 11.70 13.73
C GLN A 36 11.96 10.31 14.33
N ILE A 37 10.70 9.85 14.34
CA ILE A 37 10.35 8.50 14.81
C ILE A 37 11.03 7.42 13.96
N SER A 38 11.08 7.60 12.64
CA SER A 38 11.72 6.61 11.76
C SER A 38 13.22 6.55 12.00
N GLU A 39 13.88 7.70 12.21
CA GLU A 39 15.31 7.81 12.55
C GLU A 39 15.63 7.13 13.90
N GLU A 40 14.77 7.28 14.91
CA GLU A 40 14.92 6.64 16.22
C GLU A 40 14.81 5.09 16.16
N HIS A 41 14.14 4.56 15.14
CA HIS A 41 13.94 3.12 14.93
C HIS A 41 14.81 2.56 13.78
N ASP A 42 15.85 3.29 13.35
CA ASP A 42 16.72 2.93 12.21
C ASP A 42 15.96 2.60 10.91
N ALA A 43 14.77 3.18 10.74
CA ALA A 43 13.88 2.94 9.60
C ALA A 43 13.98 4.07 8.57
N ARG A 44 13.89 3.72 7.28
CA ARG A 44 13.85 4.71 6.19
C ARG A 44 12.50 5.41 6.15
N PHE A 45 12.49 6.73 6.06
CA PHE A 45 11.27 7.50 5.86
C PHE A 45 11.13 7.97 4.41
N CYS A 46 10.00 7.64 3.77
CA CYS A 46 9.67 8.08 2.42
C CYS A 46 8.31 8.79 2.39
N VAL A 47 8.17 9.76 1.48
CA VAL A 47 6.90 10.47 1.22
C VAL A 47 6.57 10.34 -0.25
N VAL A 48 5.34 9.94 -0.55
CA VAL A 48 4.87 9.84 -1.93
C VAL A 48 4.82 11.23 -2.59
N PRO A 49 5.30 11.40 -3.84
CA PRO A 49 5.15 12.65 -4.58
C PRO A 49 3.68 13.11 -4.63
N LYS A 50 3.45 14.42 -4.60
CA LYS A 50 2.10 14.98 -4.41
C LYS A 50 1.12 14.54 -5.49
N GLU A 51 1.60 14.46 -6.73
CA GLU A 51 0.86 14.00 -7.91
C GLU A 51 0.39 12.54 -7.81
N TYR A 52 1.03 11.72 -6.98
CA TYR A 52 0.70 10.31 -6.77
C TYR A 52 0.08 10.04 -5.39
N ALA A 53 0.16 10.98 -4.45
CA ALA A 53 -0.35 10.84 -3.09
C ALA A 53 -1.86 11.11 -2.96
N LEU A 54 -2.44 11.88 -3.88
CA LEU A 54 -3.88 12.14 -3.98
C LEU A 54 -4.57 11.01 -4.75
N ASP A 55 -5.89 10.84 -4.57
CA ASP A 55 -6.64 9.83 -5.31
C ASP A 55 -6.51 10.03 -6.82
N ASN A 56 -5.91 9.06 -7.50
CA ASN A 56 -5.59 9.15 -8.92
C ASN A 56 -5.78 7.80 -9.64
N GLY A 57 -6.02 7.83 -10.95
CA GLY A 57 -6.17 6.61 -11.74
C GLY A 57 -4.88 5.81 -11.90
N ALA A 58 -3.71 6.42 -11.73
CA ALA A 58 -2.43 5.74 -11.93
C ALA A 58 -2.16 4.70 -10.82
N MET A 59 -2.52 4.98 -9.56
CA MET A 59 -2.38 4.01 -8.46
C MET A 59 -3.27 2.77 -8.67
N ILE A 60 -4.48 2.97 -9.23
CA ILE A 60 -5.41 1.90 -9.57
C ILE A 60 -4.87 1.08 -10.75
N ALA A 61 -4.46 1.76 -11.83
CA ALA A 61 -3.90 1.11 -13.01
C ALA A 61 -2.62 0.31 -12.67
N TRP A 62 -1.73 0.88 -11.86
CA TRP A 62 -0.49 0.21 -11.46
C TRP A 62 -0.76 -1.04 -10.62
N THR A 63 -1.63 -0.95 -9.62
CA THR A 63 -2.04 -2.11 -8.82
C THR A 63 -2.71 -3.19 -9.69
N GLY A 64 -3.55 -2.77 -10.65
CA GLY A 64 -4.15 -3.68 -11.64
C GLY A 64 -3.12 -4.37 -12.53
N VAL A 65 -2.08 -3.67 -12.98
CA VAL A 65 -0.97 -4.26 -13.75
C VAL A 65 -0.19 -5.28 -12.91
N LEU A 66 0.07 -4.98 -11.62
CA LEU A 66 0.73 -5.92 -10.71
C LEU A 66 -0.12 -7.19 -10.50
N ALA A 67 -1.41 -7.03 -10.27
CA ALA A 67 -2.36 -8.13 -10.12
C ALA A 67 -2.44 -8.98 -11.40
N TYR A 68 -2.64 -8.35 -12.56
CA TYR A 68 -2.75 -9.02 -13.85
C TYR A 68 -1.49 -9.81 -14.21
N LYS A 69 -0.30 -9.27 -13.92
CA LYS A 69 0.98 -9.97 -14.12
C LYS A 69 1.11 -11.23 -13.26
N CYS A 70 0.40 -11.31 -12.15
CA CYS A 70 0.29 -12.52 -11.34
C CYS A 70 -0.94 -13.38 -11.65
N GLY A 71 -1.66 -13.11 -12.74
CA GLY A 71 -2.81 -13.91 -13.17
C GLY A 71 -4.11 -13.62 -12.41
N LEU A 72 -4.15 -12.56 -11.59
CA LEU A 72 -5.39 -12.13 -10.95
C LEU A 72 -6.27 -11.39 -11.97
N THR A 73 -7.40 -11.99 -12.30
CA THR A 73 -8.44 -11.40 -13.15
C THR A 73 -9.81 -11.66 -12.52
N ILE A 74 -10.77 -10.77 -12.76
CA ILE A 74 -12.13 -10.88 -12.22
C ILE A 74 -13.11 -10.98 -13.40
N PRO A 75 -13.98 -12.01 -13.46
CA PRO A 75 -15.06 -12.07 -14.42
C PRO A 75 -15.98 -10.85 -14.33
N ILE A 76 -16.63 -10.45 -15.43
CA ILE A 76 -17.46 -9.24 -15.44
C ILE A 76 -18.61 -9.35 -14.43
N GLU A 77 -19.17 -10.55 -14.29
CA GLU A 77 -20.27 -10.88 -13.39
C GLU A 77 -19.88 -10.73 -11.91
N GLU A 78 -18.59 -10.88 -11.60
CA GLU A 78 -18.02 -10.75 -10.25
C GLU A 78 -17.40 -9.38 -10.00
N SER A 79 -17.30 -8.52 -11.04
CA SER A 79 -16.68 -7.19 -10.99
C SER A 79 -17.53 -6.10 -10.31
N LEU A 80 -18.38 -6.51 -9.36
CA LEU A 80 -19.32 -5.64 -8.65
C LEU A 80 -18.61 -4.70 -7.67
N VAL A 81 -19.21 -3.53 -7.44
CA VAL A 81 -18.70 -2.53 -6.50
C VAL A 81 -18.80 -3.04 -5.06
N LYS A 82 -17.67 -3.04 -4.34
CA LYS A 82 -17.60 -3.38 -2.92
C LYS A 82 -17.48 -2.10 -2.07
N LEU A 83 -18.59 -1.59 -1.54
CA LEU A 83 -18.63 -0.33 -0.77
C LEU A 83 -17.84 -0.37 0.55
N LYS A 84 -17.68 -1.55 1.16
CA LYS A 84 -16.96 -1.77 2.43
C LYS A 84 -15.80 -2.76 2.23
N TRP A 85 -15.06 -2.59 1.14
CA TRP A 85 -13.96 -3.48 0.81
C TRP A 85 -12.85 -3.37 1.85
N ARG A 86 -12.55 -4.48 2.53
CA ARG A 86 -11.52 -4.50 3.57
C ARG A 86 -10.16 -4.86 3.00
N LEU A 87 -9.10 -4.31 3.61
CA LEU A 87 -7.71 -4.53 3.17
C LEU A 87 -7.25 -5.98 3.38
N ASP A 88 -7.73 -6.64 4.42
CA ASP A 88 -7.37 -8.02 4.77
C ASP A 88 -8.13 -9.08 3.95
N GLU A 89 -9.03 -8.66 3.06
CA GLU A 89 -9.77 -9.53 2.13
C GLU A 89 -9.15 -9.54 0.71
N VAL A 90 -7.99 -8.90 0.52
CA VAL A 90 -7.36 -8.71 -0.80
C VAL A 90 -6.08 -9.55 -0.91
N ASP A 91 -6.04 -10.43 -1.90
CA ASP A 91 -4.82 -11.16 -2.26
C ASP A 91 -3.78 -10.22 -2.90
N VAL A 92 -2.53 -10.30 -2.42
CA VAL A 92 -1.39 -9.48 -2.89
C VAL A 92 -0.22 -10.35 -3.38
N PRO A 93 -0.41 -11.24 -4.38
CA PRO A 93 0.61 -12.21 -4.81
C PRO A 93 1.87 -11.59 -5.41
N TRP A 94 1.82 -10.32 -5.85
CA TRP A 94 3.00 -9.62 -6.35
C TRP A 94 4.01 -9.26 -5.26
N VAL A 95 3.66 -9.40 -3.97
CA VAL A 95 4.57 -9.15 -2.84
C VAL A 95 5.39 -10.40 -2.51
N GLU A 96 4.78 -11.58 -2.48
CA GLU A 96 5.46 -12.86 -2.19
C GLU A 96 6.12 -13.50 -3.43
N GLY A 97 5.83 -12.97 -4.62
CA GLY A 97 6.17 -13.55 -5.90
C GLY A 97 4.99 -14.33 -6.49
N CYS A 98 4.72 -14.14 -7.79
CA CYS A 98 3.59 -14.80 -8.43
C CYS A 98 3.78 -16.33 -8.37
N ARG A 99 3.00 -17.04 -7.55
CA ARG A 99 2.99 -18.50 -7.51
C ARG A 99 2.51 -19.00 -8.87
N LYS A 100 3.37 -19.73 -9.59
CA LYS A 100 3.03 -20.36 -10.86
C LYS A 100 2.17 -21.60 -10.62
N GLU A 101 0.93 -21.42 -10.17
CA GLU A 101 -0.01 -22.53 -10.09
C GLU A 101 -1.44 -21.99 -10.06
N VAL A 102 -1.99 -21.67 -11.23
CA VAL A 102 -3.34 -22.11 -11.60
C VAL A 102 -3.33 -22.25 -13.13
N SER A 103 -3.51 -23.47 -13.60
CA SER A 103 -3.82 -23.79 -15.00
C SER A 103 -4.97 -22.92 -15.47
N MET A 104 -4.76 -22.10 -16.51
CA MET A 104 -5.87 -21.49 -17.25
C MET A 104 -6.78 -22.62 -17.78
N PRO A 105 -8.07 -22.70 -17.42
CA PRO A 105 -9.01 -23.42 -18.24
C PRO A 105 -9.19 -22.61 -19.54
N CYS A 106 -8.99 -23.28 -20.68
CA CYS A 106 -9.48 -22.82 -21.97
C CYS A 106 -10.98 -22.53 -21.94
#